data_AF-A0A1L7BHD1-F1
#
_entry.id   AF-A0A1L7BHD1-F1
#
_cell.length_a   1.000
_cell.length_b   1.000
_cell.length_c   1.000
_cell.angle_alpha   90.00
_cell.angle_beta   90.00
_cell.angle_gamma   90.00
#
_symmetry.space_group_name_H-M   'P 1'
#
loop_
_entity.id
_entity.type
_entity.pdbx_description
1 polymer ?
#
loop_
_entity_poly.entity_id
_entity_poly.type
_entity_poly.pdbx_seq_one_letter_code
_entity_poly.pdbx_strand_id
1 'polypeptide(L)'
;MKKDLFRKELLNYIINNKVSEKFLNSVKGIVISIISKNKTYQSGIKACYGSIEDAINEISNDILIKIRNKAHIFKNLSDNHGAYLYTMIKNHIVDILRNYRFNISLDNESDDFENRIEYFFHSEDLNDSLSDSSETVVVAQYFFKELCKMNDEYLCFYLYKVSRSEEICFSEKTKNAKYKIIQRTKEKLKKLVQENGITEKEFLLAIRIYMSEICEKLRNNK
;
A
#
# COMPACT_ATOMS: atom_id res chain seq x y z
N MET A 1 -30.88 14.34 -16.54
CA MET A 1 -30.49 14.02 -17.93
C MET A 1 -29.21 13.17 -18.08
N LYS A 2 -28.03 13.53 -17.54
CA LYS A 2 -26.80 12.70 -17.74
C LYS A 2 -26.78 11.34 -16.98
N LYS A 3 -27.38 11.25 -15.78
CA LYS A 3 -27.41 10.02 -14.96
C LYS A 3 -28.22 8.87 -15.60
N ASP A 4 -29.35 9.19 -16.23
CA ASP A 4 -30.21 8.18 -16.87
C ASP A 4 -29.59 7.59 -18.13
N LEU A 5 -28.84 8.39 -18.89
CA LEU A 5 -28.18 7.93 -20.10
C LEU A 5 -27.09 6.90 -19.79
N PHE A 6 -26.26 7.17 -18.77
CA PHE A 6 -25.22 6.23 -18.33
C PHE A 6 -25.82 4.91 -17.81
N ARG A 7 -26.87 4.98 -16.97
CA ARG A 7 -27.57 3.79 -16.47
C ARG A 7 -28.15 2.96 -17.62
N LYS A 8 -28.77 3.60 -18.60
CA LYS A 8 -29.34 2.93 -19.77
C LYS A 8 -28.27 2.19 -20.58
N GLU A 9 -27.14 2.84 -20.86
CA GLU A 9 -26.03 2.24 -21.60
C GLU A 9 -25.39 1.06 -20.84
N LEU A 10 -25.21 1.18 -19.52
CA LEU A 10 -24.70 0.10 -18.66
C LEU A 10 -25.63 -1.12 -18.67
N LEU A 11 -26.94 -0.91 -18.48
CA LEU A 11 -27.92 -2.00 -18.50
C LEU A 11 -28.02 -2.64 -19.88
N ASN A 12 -27.94 -1.83 -20.94
CA ASN A 12 -27.89 -2.31 -22.32
C ASN A 12 -26.66 -3.20 -22.57
N TYR A 13 -25.48 -2.80 -22.07
CA TYR A 13 -24.28 -3.64 -22.12
C TYR A 13 -24.49 -4.97 -21.39
N ILE A 14 -25.06 -4.94 -20.18
CA ILE A 14 -25.30 -6.15 -19.38
C ILE A 14 -26.29 -7.11 -20.05
N ILE A 15 -27.32 -6.59 -20.71
CA ILE A 15 -28.37 -7.41 -21.34
C ILE A 15 -27.91 -7.95 -22.70
N ASN A 16 -27.32 -7.10 -23.55
CA ASN A 16 -27.04 -7.43 -24.95
C ASN A 16 -25.58 -7.83 -25.19
N ASN A 17 -24.73 -7.78 -24.18
CA ASN A 17 -23.30 -8.07 -24.24
C ASN A 17 -22.56 -7.29 -25.34
N LYS A 18 -23.07 -6.11 -25.70
CA LYS A 18 -22.50 -5.20 -26.69
C LYS A 18 -22.06 -3.92 -26.01
N VAL A 19 -20.78 -3.59 -26.13
CA VAL A 19 -20.21 -2.34 -25.61
C VAL A 19 -20.45 -1.24 -26.64
N SER A 20 -21.24 -0.24 -26.29
CA SER A 20 -21.34 0.96 -27.11
C SER A 20 -20.11 1.85 -26.92
N GLU A 21 -19.72 2.59 -27.96
CA GLU A 21 -18.60 3.53 -27.88
C GLU A 21 -18.84 4.60 -26.81
N LYS A 22 -20.08 5.08 -26.66
CA LYS A 22 -20.48 6.02 -25.61
C LYS A 22 -20.27 5.44 -24.21
N PHE A 23 -20.61 4.17 -24.01
CA PHE A 23 -20.40 3.51 -22.72
C PHE A 23 -18.91 3.32 -22.43
N LEU A 24 -18.15 2.83 -23.39
CA LEU A 24 -16.69 2.68 -23.26
C LEU A 24 -16.01 4.01 -22.91
N ASN A 25 -16.36 5.08 -23.62
CA ASN A 25 -15.82 6.41 -23.34
C ASN A 25 -16.21 6.94 -21.95
N SER A 26 -17.39 6.56 -21.44
CA SER A 26 -17.78 6.89 -20.07
C SER A 26 -16.93 6.14 -19.04
N VAL A 27 -16.65 4.85 -19.26
CA VAL A 27 -15.74 4.05 -18.40
C VAL A 27 -14.33 4.63 -18.44
N LYS A 28 -13.78 4.89 -19.64
CA LYS A 28 -12.48 5.54 -19.83
C LYS A 28 -12.41 6.89 -19.11
N GLY A 29 -13.47 7.71 -19.23
CA GLY A 29 -13.55 9.00 -18.55
C GLY A 29 -13.49 8.87 -17.02
N ILE A 30 -14.08 7.84 -16.44
CA ILE A 30 -13.97 7.56 -15.00
C ILE A 30 -12.53 7.14 -14.64
N VAL A 31 -11.94 6.23 -15.41
CA VAL A 31 -10.53 5.80 -15.22
C VAL A 31 -9.59 7.00 -15.26
N ILE A 32 -9.69 7.84 -16.30
CA ILE A 32 -8.93 9.08 -16.45
C ILE A 32 -9.16 10.00 -15.25
N SER A 33 -10.40 10.19 -14.82
CA SER A 33 -10.70 11.04 -13.66
C SER A 33 -10.07 10.52 -12.37
N ILE A 34 -9.95 9.20 -12.19
CA ILE A 34 -9.36 8.62 -10.99
C ILE A 34 -7.84 8.76 -11.03
N ILE A 35 -7.22 8.41 -12.16
CA ILE A 35 -5.76 8.51 -12.34
C ILE A 35 -5.29 9.96 -12.25
N SER A 36 -5.98 10.90 -12.92
CA SER A 36 -5.56 12.31 -12.99
C SER A 36 -5.71 13.08 -11.68
N LYS A 37 -6.60 12.64 -10.78
CA LYS A 37 -6.81 13.27 -9.47
C LYS A 37 -5.68 12.98 -8.47
N ASN A 38 -4.84 11.97 -8.72
CA ASN A 38 -3.75 11.60 -7.82
C ASN A 38 -2.45 11.42 -8.60
N LYS A 39 -1.46 12.31 -8.39
CA LYS A 39 -0.14 12.24 -9.03
C LYS A 39 0.57 10.90 -8.77
N THR A 40 0.34 10.28 -7.61
CA THR A 40 0.88 8.96 -7.25
C THR A 40 0.27 7.84 -8.08
N TYR A 41 -1.03 7.94 -8.42
CA TYR A 41 -1.67 6.97 -9.31
C TYR A 41 -1.13 7.14 -10.73
N GLN A 42 -0.95 8.38 -11.17
CA GLN A 42 -0.38 8.65 -12.49
C GLN A 42 1.03 8.08 -12.64
N SER A 43 1.92 8.33 -11.69
CA SER A 43 3.30 7.78 -11.74
C SER A 43 3.32 6.26 -11.62
N GLY A 44 2.56 5.68 -10.69
CA GLY A 44 2.52 4.22 -10.50
C GLY A 44 1.91 3.48 -11.68
N ILE A 45 0.81 3.98 -12.24
CA ILE A 45 0.17 3.37 -13.42
C ILE A 45 1.06 3.49 -14.65
N LYS A 46 1.72 4.63 -14.86
CA LYS A 46 2.71 4.76 -15.94
C LYS A 46 3.86 3.77 -15.78
N ALA A 47 4.28 3.48 -14.55
CA ALA A 47 5.32 2.50 -14.28
C ALA A 47 4.85 1.04 -14.51
N CYS A 48 3.57 0.74 -14.26
CA CYS A 48 2.97 -0.59 -14.52
C CYS A 48 2.82 -0.89 -16.02
N TYR A 49 2.37 0.09 -16.80
CA TYR A 49 1.93 -0.13 -18.20
C TYR A 49 2.81 0.58 -19.24
N GLY A 50 3.86 1.29 -18.82
CA GLY A 50 4.72 2.10 -19.70
C GLY A 50 4.09 3.43 -20.14
N SER A 51 2.79 3.44 -20.43
CA SER A 51 2.04 4.65 -20.81
C SER A 51 0.68 4.75 -20.10
N ILE A 52 0.21 5.99 -19.93
CA ILE A 52 -1.12 6.26 -19.35
C ILE A 52 -2.22 5.87 -20.33
N GLU A 53 -1.99 6.03 -21.63
CA GLU A 53 -2.98 5.72 -22.66
C GLU A 53 -3.25 4.21 -22.75
N ASP A 54 -2.18 3.40 -22.69
CA ASP A 54 -2.29 1.95 -22.65
C ASP A 54 -3.00 1.49 -21.38
N ALA A 55 -2.62 2.06 -20.23
CA ALA A 55 -3.27 1.76 -18.96
C ALA A 55 -4.78 2.06 -18.98
N ILE A 56 -5.19 3.19 -19.56
CA ILE A 56 -6.62 3.54 -19.66
C ILE A 56 -7.36 2.47 -20.47
N ASN A 57 -6.77 1.99 -21.56
CA ASN A 57 -7.38 0.98 -22.42
C ASN A 57 -7.49 -0.37 -21.70
N GLU A 58 -6.40 -0.85 -21.09
CA GLU A 58 -6.40 -2.13 -20.37
C GLU A 58 -7.33 -2.14 -19.16
N ILE A 59 -7.22 -1.12 -18.29
CA ILE A 59 -8.07 -1.01 -17.09
C ILE A 59 -9.55 -0.91 -17.50
N SER A 60 -9.86 -0.19 -18.57
CA SER A 60 -11.25 -0.10 -19.05
C SER A 60 -11.79 -1.45 -19.52
N ASN A 61 -10.97 -2.24 -20.22
CA ASN A 61 -11.35 -3.58 -20.68
C ASN A 61 -11.56 -4.55 -19.50
N ASP A 62 -10.65 -4.54 -18.52
CA ASP A 62 -10.79 -5.34 -17.29
C ASP A 62 -12.07 -4.99 -16.53
N ILE A 63 -12.39 -3.70 -16.46
CA ILE A 63 -13.61 -3.23 -15.81
C ILE A 63 -14.86 -3.70 -16.55
N LEU A 64 -14.87 -3.71 -17.89
CA LEU A 64 -15.99 -4.26 -18.65
C LEU A 64 -16.21 -5.76 -18.33
N ILE A 65 -15.13 -6.54 -18.30
CA ILE A 65 -15.19 -7.96 -17.91
C ILE A 65 -15.74 -8.10 -16.48
N LYS A 66 -15.25 -7.30 -15.54
CA LYS A 66 -15.74 -7.35 -14.15
C LYS A 66 -17.20 -6.90 -14.02
N ILE A 67 -17.66 -5.92 -14.79
CA ILE A 67 -19.07 -5.52 -14.84
C ILE A 67 -19.93 -6.72 -15.29
N ARG A 68 -19.50 -7.43 -16.34
CA ARG A 68 -20.19 -8.64 -16.82
C ARG A 68 -20.26 -9.71 -15.74
N ASN A 69 -19.14 -10.00 -15.06
CA ASN A 69 -19.10 -10.99 -13.98
C ASN A 69 -19.98 -10.59 -12.78
N LYS A 70 -20.17 -9.28 -12.56
CA LYS A 70 -21.01 -8.71 -11.49
C LYS A 70 -22.37 -8.21 -11.99
N ALA A 71 -22.83 -8.66 -13.15
CA ALA A 71 -24.06 -8.19 -13.79
C ALA A 71 -25.30 -8.26 -12.87
N HIS A 72 -25.40 -9.30 -12.03
CA HIS A 72 -26.49 -9.47 -11.07
C HIS A 72 -26.57 -8.32 -10.05
N ILE A 73 -25.43 -7.79 -9.61
CA ILE A 73 -25.35 -6.66 -8.67
C ILE A 73 -25.90 -5.39 -9.33
N PHE A 74 -25.45 -5.10 -10.56
CA PHE A 74 -25.88 -3.92 -11.31
C PHE A 74 -27.36 -3.96 -11.68
N LYS A 75 -27.94 -5.14 -11.94
CA LYS A 75 -29.39 -5.29 -12.19
C LYS A 75 -30.24 -4.98 -10.95
N ASN A 76 -29.74 -5.32 -9.76
CA ASN A 76 -30.47 -5.19 -8.49
C ASN A 76 -30.18 -3.86 -7.75
N LEU A 77 -29.28 -3.02 -8.26
CA LEU A 77 -29.02 -1.69 -7.68
C LEU A 77 -30.24 -0.79 -7.91
N SER A 78 -30.88 -0.36 -6.81
CA SER A 78 -32.07 0.50 -6.84
C SER A 78 -31.74 1.86 -7.47
N ASP A 79 -30.68 2.51 -7.00
CA ASP A 79 -30.12 3.74 -7.59
C ASP A 79 -28.62 3.89 -7.30
N ASN A 80 -27.93 4.62 -8.19
CA ASN A 80 -26.52 5.03 -8.09
C ASN A 80 -25.45 4.08 -8.70
N HIS A 81 -25.76 3.46 -9.85
CA HIS A 81 -24.81 2.64 -10.64
C HIS A 81 -23.47 3.33 -10.93
N GLY A 82 -23.49 4.65 -11.17
CA GLY A 82 -22.29 5.41 -11.45
C GLY A 82 -21.33 5.49 -10.26
N ALA A 83 -21.83 5.68 -9.04
CA ALA A 83 -21.01 5.69 -7.84
C ALA A 83 -20.44 4.29 -7.54
N TYR A 84 -21.24 3.24 -7.72
CA TYR A 84 -20.76 1.87 -7.57
C TYR A 84 -19.65 1.56 -8.58
N LEU A 85 -19.84 1.92 -9.85
CA LEU A 85 -18.81 1.73 -10.86
C LEU A 85 -17.55 2.53 -10.53
N TYR A 86 -17.68 3.79 -10.10
CA TYR A 86 -16.54 4.61 -9.69
C TYR A 86 -15.72 3.94 -8.59
N THR A 87 -16.37 3.47 -7.53
CA THR A 87 -15.70 2.77 -6.42
C THR A 87 -15.05 1.47 -6.89
N MET A 88 -15.72 0.73 -7.77
CA MET A 88 -15.18 -0.50 -8.35
C MET A 88 -13.91 -0.26 -9.19
N ILE A 89 -13.91 0.79 -10.02
CA ILE A 89 -12.74 1.19 -10.81
C ILE A 89 -11.62 1.67 -9.88
N LYS A 90 -11.93 2.51 -8.89
CA LYS A 90 -10.96 3.00 -7.91
C LYS A 90 -10.27 1.84 -7.19
N ASN A 91 -11.04 0.90 -6.64
CA ASN A 91 -10.49 -0.25 -5.93
C ASN A 91 -9.62 -1.10 -6.85
N HIS A 92 -10.02 -1.28 -8.11
CA HIS A 92 -9.21 -2.04 -9.06
C HIS A 92 -7.87 -1.37 -9.38
N ILE A 93 -7.86 -0.05 -9.58
CA ILE A 93 -6.62 0.73 -9.77
C ILE A 93 -5.71 0.61 -8.55
N VAL A 94 -6.29 0.70 -7.35
CA VAL A 94 -5.54 0.50 -6.09
C VAL A 94 -4.96 -0.91 -6.00
N ASP A 95 -5.72 -1.95 -6.37
CA ASP A 95 -5.22 -3.33 -6.40
C ASP A 95 -4.06 -3.50 -7.38
N ILE A 96 -4.14 -2.90 -8.58
CA ILE A 96 -3.05 -2.94 -9.58
C ILE A 96 -1.79 -2.30 -9.00
N LEU A 97 -1.92 -1.09 -8.44
CA LEU A 97 -0.81 -0.37 -7.82
C LEU A 97 -0.23 -1.14 -6.63
N ARG A 98 -1.08 -1.79 -5.82
CA ARG A 98 -0.65 -2.64 -4.72
C ARG A 98 0.11 -3.87 -5.21
N ASN A 99 -0.38 -4.54 -6.25
CA ASN A 99 0.27 -5.73 -6.82
C ASN A 99 1.57 -5.38 -7.55
N TYR A 100 1.63 -4.24 -8.23
CA TYR A 100 2.88 -3.74 -8.82
C TYR A 100 3.89 -3.36 -7.73
N ARG A 101 3.45 -2.72 -6.65
CA ARG A 101 4.29 -2.46 -5.48
C ARG A 101 4.74 -3.75 -4.80
N PHE A 102 3.92 -4.80 -4.77
CA PHE A 102 4.30 -6.13 -4.27
C PHE A 102 5.43 -6.75 -5.11
N ASN A 103 5.37 -6.63 -6.44
CA ASN A 103 6.43 -7.11 -7.35
C ASN A 103 7.70 -6.23 -7.32
N ILE A 104 7.64 -5.01 -6.81
CA ILE A 104 8.79 -4.11 -6.59
C ILE A 104 9.35 -4.22 -5.16
N SER A 105 8.52 -4.69 -4.23
CA SER A 105 8.86 -4.81 -2.81
C SER A 105 9.77 -6.02 -2.59
N LEU A 106 11.07 -5.75 -2.50
CA LEU A 106 12.09 -6.64 -1.91
C LEU A 106 12.34 -7.98 -2.62
N ASP A 107 12.09 -8.06 -3.91
CA ASP A 107 12.46 -9.22 -4.76
C ASP A 107 13.88 -9.11 -5.38
N ASN A 108 14.75 -8.26 -4.83
CA ASN A 108 16.18 -8.39 -5.08
C ASN A 108 16.80 -9.19 -3.93
N GLU A 109 17.20 -10.41 -4.25
CA GLU A 109 18.03 -11.32 -3.46
C GLU A 109 19.40 -10.70 -3.09
N SER A 110 19.45 -9.69 -2.23
CA SER A 110 20.71 -9.30 -1.59
C SER A 110 20.59 -9.28 -0.07
N ASP A 111 21.64 -9.77 0.57
CA ASP A 111 21.88 -9.91 2.01
C ASP A 111 21.81 -8.60 2.83
N ASP A 112 21.24 -7.53 2.28
CA ASP A 112 21.50 -6.15 2.70
C ASP A 112 20.31 -5.47 3.42
N PHE A 113 19.34 -6.24 3.92
CA PHE A 113 18.20 -5.68 4.66
C PHE A 113 18.62 -4.96 5.96
N GLU A 114 19.68 -5.44 6.60
CA GLU A 114 20.18 -4.92 7.88
C GLU A 114 20.95 -3.60 7.69
N ASN A 115 21.87 -3.56 6.72
CA ASN A 115 22.60 -2.36 6.34
C ASN A 115 21.69 -1.26 5.81
N ARG A 116 20.59 -1.62 5.14
CA ARG A 116 19.57 -0.64 4.71
C ARG A 116 18.92 0.03 5.90
N ILE A 117 18.41 -0.74 6.86
CA ILE A 117 17.80 -0.17 8.08
C ILE A 117 18.81 0.71 8.83
N GLU A 118 20.05 0.25 8.99
CA GLU A 118 21.13 0.99 9.66
C GLU A 118 21.49 2.30 8.92
N TYR A 119 21.65 2.25 7.59
CA TYR A 119 21.93 3.42 6.75
C TYR A 119 20.84 4.50 6.86
N PHE A 120 19.56 4.11 6.96
CA PHE A 120 18.44 5.05 7.05
C PHE A 120 18.26 5.68 8.43
N PHE A 121 18.68 5.01 9.50
CA PHE A 121 18.67 5.62 10.83
C PHE A 121 19.77 6.69 11.00
N HIS A 122 20.82 6.62 10.19
CA HIS A 122 21.99 7.49 10.28
C HIS A 122 22.05 8.60 9.22
N SER A 123 21.14 8.64 8.24
CA SER A 123 21.05 9.75 7.29
C SER A 123 20.24 10.92 7.86
N GLU A 124 20.93 12.02 8.18
CA GLU A 124 20.32 13.29 8.66
C GLU A 124 19.41 13.96 7.60
N ASP A 125 19.44 13.50 6.35
CA ASP A 125 18.78 14.09 5.18
C ASP A 125 17.24 13.90 5.11
N LEU A 126 16.63 13.19 6.06
CA LEU A 126 15.19 12.91 6.03
C LEU A 126 14.31 13.96 6.73
N ASN A 127 14.89 14.95 7.43
CA ASN A 127 14.07 15.99 8.07
C ASN A 127 13.53 17.04 7.08
N ASP A 128 14.15 17.23 5.91
CA ASP A 128 13.78 18.31 4.97
C ASP A 128 12.94 17.88 3.75
N SER A 129 12.71 16.58 3.52
CA SER A 129 11.93 16.10 2.35
C SER A 129 10.62 15.36 2.68
N LEU A 130 10.21 15.32 3.95
CA LEU A 130 8.92 14.79 4.38
C LEU A 130 7.82 15.85 4.24
N SER A 131 7.51 16.26 3.00
CA SER A 131 6.15 16.70 2.70
C SER A 131 5.27 15.45 2.71
N ASP A 132 4.98 14.92 3.90
CA ASP A 132 4.28 13.66 4.06
C ASP A 132 2.87 13.79 3.50
N SER A 133 2.65 13.15 2.35
CA SER A 133 1.32 13.07 1.77
C SER A 133 0.40 12.38 2.79
N SER A 134 -0.85 12.84 2.91
CA SER A 134 -1.81 12.24 3.84
C SER A 134 -1.97 10.72 3.68
N GLU A 135 -1.68 10.18 2.49
CA GLU A 135 -1.71 8.76 2.19
C GLU A 135 -0.56 8.01 2.88
N THR A 136 0.66 8.54 2.84
CA THR A 136 1.85 7.99 3.52
C THR A 136 1.63 7.90 5.03
N VAL A 137 1.06 8.95 5.64
CA VAL A 137 0.78 8.98 7.08
C VAL A 137 -0.25 7.92 7.47
N VAL A 138 -1.33 7.77 6.70
CA VAL A 138 -2.38 6.77 6.98
C VAL A 138 -1.84 5.35 6.86
N VAL A 139 -1.03 5.05 5.84
CA VAL A 139 -0.43 3.72 5.66
C VAL A 139 0.59 3.44 6.76
N ALA A 140 1.42 4.41 7.14
CA ALA A 140 2.35 4.27 8.26
C ALA A 140 1.63 4.02 9.59
N GLN A 141 0.51 4.71 9.85
CA GLN A 141 -0.31 4.48 11.04
C GLN A 141 -0.99 3.10 11.04
N TYR A 142 -1.43 2.62 9.88
CA TYR A 142 -1.93 1.26 9.75
C TYR A 142 -0.82 0.24 10.05
N PHE A 143 0.36 0.43 9.46
CA PHE A 143 1.48 -0.48 9.67
C PHE A 143 2.02 -0.44 11.10
N PHE A 144 2.00 0.74 11.74
CA PHE A 144 2.27 0.86 13.17
C PHE A 144 1.38 -0.08 14.01
N LYS A 145 0.09 -0.19 13.69
CA LYS A 145 -0.81 -1.15 14.37
C LYS A 145 -0.42 -2.61 14.13
N GLU A 146 0.12 -2.92 12.95
CA GLU A 146 0.66 -4.26 12.66
C GLU A 146 1.95 -4.53 13.44
N LEU A 147 2.84 -3.53 13.57
CA LEU A 147 4.03 -3.62 14.41
C LEU A 147 3.68 -3.89 15.88
N CYS A 148 2.63 -3.26 16.41
CA CYS A 148 2.13 -3.49 17.78
C CYS A 148 1.59 -4.92 18.02
N LYS A 149 1.45 -5.75 16.98
CA LYS A 149 1.13 -7.19 17.16
C LYS A 149 2.38 -8.03 17.38
N MET A 150 3.57 -7.48 17.15
CA MET A 150 4.83 -8.13 17.48
C MET A 150 5.08 -8.07 18.98
N ASN A 151 6.10 -8.78 19.45
CA ASN A 151 6.52 -8.67 20.85
C ASN A 151 7.32 -7.37 21.02
N ASP A 152 6.79 -6.45 21.82
CA ASP A 152 7.35 -5.10 21.98
C ASP A 152 8.80 -5.12 22.48
N GLU A 153 9.12 -5.93 23.48
CA GLU A 153 10.49 -6.02 24.01
C GLU A 153 11.47 -6.53 22.95
N TYR A 154 11.06 -7.50 22.13
CA TYR A 154 11.91 -8.08 21.09
C TYR A 154 12.12 -7.11 19.92
N LEU A 155 11.06 -6.41 19.51
CA LEU A 155 11.12 -5.43 18.43
C LEU A 155 11.92 -4.20 18.87
N CYS A 156 11.67 -3.67 20.07
CA CYS A 156 12.43 -2.55 20.60
C CYS A 156 13.90 -2.89 20.85
N PHE A 157 14.21 -4.09 21.35
CA PHE A 157 15.59 -4.57 21.49
C PHE A 157 16.30 -4.62 20.13
N TYR A 158 15.64 -5.15 19.10
CA TYR A 158 16.17 -5.18 17.74
C TYR A 158 16.40 -3.77 17.17
N LEU A 159 15.38 -2.91 17.23
CA LEU A 159 15.44 -1.56 16.65
C LEU A 159 16.52 -0.70 17.29
N TYR A 160 16.66 -0.72 18.62
CA TYR A 160 17.73 0.02 19.31
C TYR A 160 19.12 -0.53 19.00
N LYS A 161 19.23 -1.86 18.87
CA LYS A 161 20.51 -2.47 18.52
C LYS A 161 20.98 -2.05 17.13
N VAL A 162 20.06 -1.95 16.16
CA VAL A 162 20.37 -1.56 14.78
C VAL A 162 20.50 -0.04 14.61
N SER A 163 19.64 0.76 15.25
CA SER A 163 19.60 2.22 15.04
C SER A 163 20.59 3.01 15.91
N ARG A 164 20.90 2.51 17.10
CA ARG A 164 21.70 3.25 18.11
C ARG A 164 22.86 2.42 18.66
N SER A 165 23.04 1.18 18.21
CA SER A 165 23.99 0.22 18.81
C SER A 165 23.77 0.00 20.33
N GLU A 166 22.58 0.31 20.82
CA GLU A 166 22.22 0.28 22.24
C GLU A 166 21.47 -1.02 22.61
N GLU A 167 21.63 -1.47 23.87
CA GLU A 167 20.87 -2.62 24.40
C GLU A 167 19.92 -2.17 25.52
N ILE A 168 18.65 -1.96 25.16
CA ILE A 168 17.64 -1.43 26.10
C ILE A 168 16.92 -2.52 26.91
N CYS A 169 17.01 -3.80 26.54
CA CYS A 169 16.35 -4.94 27.20
C CYS A 169 17.29 -6.16 27.34
N PHE A 170 16.87 -7.16 28.12
CA PHE A 170 17.52 -8.48 28.22
C PHE A 170 18.99 -8.46 28.65
N SER A 171 19.37 -7.56 29.57
CA SER A 171 20.72 -7.49 30.12
C SER A 171 21.16 -8.80 30.76
N GLU A 172 20.22 -9.53 31.34
CA GLU A 172 20.38 -10.82 32.01
C GLU A 172 20.54 -12.01 31.04
N LYS A 173 20.24 -11.85 29.74
CA LYS A 173 20.36 -12.94 28.76
C LYS A 173 21.77 -13.07 28.21
N THR A 174 22.14 -14.30 27.86
CA THR A 174 23.42 -14.59 27.19
C THR A 174 23.49 -14.01 25.78
N LYS A 175 24.70 -13.73 25.30
CA LYS A 175 24.96 -13.21 23.94
C LYS A 175 24.27 -14.04 22.85
N ASN A 176 24.33 -15.38 22.95
CA ASN A 176 23.68 -16.28 22.00
C ASN A 176 22.15 -16.19 22.04
N ALA A 177 21.55 -15.99 23.21
CA ALA A 177 20.11 -15.81 23.33
C ALA A 177 19.67 -14.48 22.70
N LYS A 178 20.41 -13.39 22.95
CA LYS A 178 20.17 -12.07 22.32
C LYS A 178 20.29 -12.14 20.79
N TYR A 179 21.31 -12.84 20.27
CA TYR A 179 21.47 -13.06 18.84
C TYR A 179 20.26 -13.78 18.21
N LYS A 180 19.75 -14.84 18.85
CA LYS A 180 18.56 -15.54 18.37
C LYS A 180 17.30 -14.68 18.41
N ILE A 181 17.17 -13.78 19.39
CA ILE A 181 16.06 -12.81 19.44
C ILE A 181 16.15 -11.88 18.23
N ILE A 182 17.31 -11.28 17.98
CA ILE A 182 17.55 -10.39 16.83
C ILE A 182 17.19 -11.10 15.51
N GLN A 183 17.74 -12.30 15.30
CA GLN A 183 17.52 -13.05 14.06
C GLN A 183 16.02 -13.36 13.83
N ARG A 184 15.30 -13.80 14.87
CA ARG A 184 13.86 -14.12 14.75
C ARG A 184 13.02 -12.87 14.53
N THR A 185 13.35 -11.77 15.20
CA THR A 185 12.64 -10.49 15.05
C THR A 185 12.85 -9.93 13.64
N LYS A 186 14.09 -9.95 13.13
CA LYS A 186 14.45 -9.55 11.76
C LYS A 186 13.60 -10.30 10.73
N GLU A 187 13.56 -11.63 10.80
CA GLU A 187 12.79 -12.45 9.87
C GLU A 187 11.29 -12.18 9.95
N LYS A 188 10.74 -12.00 11.16
CA LYS A 188 9.33 -11.66 11.33
C LYS A 188 8.99 -10.27 10.77
N LEU A 189 9.84 -9.28 11.03
CA LEU A 189 9.66 -7.92 10.54
C LEU A 189 9.74 -7.90 9.01
N LYS A 190 10.70 -8.60 8.41
CA LYS A 190 10.84 -8.75 6.95
C LYS A 190 9.55 -9.31 6.34
N LYS A 191 9.03 -10.41 6.89
CA LYS A 191 7.74 -10.99 6.45
C LYS A 191 6.59 -10.01 6.59
N LEU A 192 6.51 -9.29 7.72
CA LEU A 192 5.44 -8.35 7.97
C LEU A 192 5.45 -7.17 6.97
N VAL A 193 6.64 -6.65 6.65
CA VAL A 193 6.80 -5.61 5.61
C VAL A 193 6.34 -6.11 4.25
N GLN A 194 6.76 -7.33 3.88
CA GLN A 194 6.40 -7.96 2.60
C GLN A 194 4.88 -8.22 2.49
N GLU A 195 4.26 -8.78 3.53
CA GLU A 195 2.82 -9.08 3.58
C GLU A 195 1.96 -7.82 3.49
N ASN A 196 2.44 -6.68 4.01
CA ASN A 196 1.71 -5.41 4.01
C ASN A 196 2.06 -4.48 2.85
N GLY A 197 3.04 -4.83 2.00
CA GLY A 197 3.41 -4.06 0.80
C GLY A 197 3.84 -2.62 1.10
N ILE A 198 4.53 -2.42 2.22
CA ILE A 198 4.91 -1.10 2.75
C ILE A 198 6.11 -0.54 1.98
N THR A 199 6.04 0.73 1.58
CA THR A 199 7.19 1.43 0.99
C THR A 199 8.20 1.83 2.06
N GLU A 200 9.45 2.07 1.66
CA GLU A 200 10.52 2.48 2.57
C GLU A 200 10.16 3.72 3.42
N LYS A 201 9.54 4.74 2.82
CA LYS A 201 9.12 5.95 3.54
C LYS A 201 8.03 5.66 4.58
N GLU A 202 7.04 4.84 4.22
CA GLU A 202 5.96 4.44 5.13
C GLU A 202 6.49 3.56 6.27
N PHE A 203 7.45 2.68 5.96
CA PHE A 203 8.14 1.84 6.94
C PHE A 203 8.92 2.70 7.94
N LEU A 204 9.74 3.64 7.45
CA LEU A 204 10.53 4.53 8.30
C LEU A 204 9.65 5.39 9.19
N LEU A 205 8.55 5.94 8.65
CA LEU A 205 7.59 6.72 9.43
C LEU A 205 6.92 5.86 10.52
N ALA A 206 6.50 4.64 10.18
CA ALA A 206 5.90 3.72 11.14
C ALA A 206 6.87 3.30 12.25
N ILE A 207 8.13 3.02 11.90
CA ILE A 207 9.19 2.68 12.85
C ILE A 207 9.55 3.88 13.73
N ARG A 208 9.57 5.11 13.19
CA ARG A 208 9.79 6.33 13.97
C ARG A 208 8.69 6.54 15.01
N ILE A 209 7.43 6.39 14.59
CA ILE A 209 6.27 6.44 15.49
C ILE A 209 6.40 5.35 16.56
N TYR A 210 6.69 4.12 16.14
CA TYR A 210 6.83 2.98 17.05
C TYR A 210 7.94 3.17 18.10
N MET A 211 9.12 3.63 17.68
CA MET A 211 10.22 3.92 18.59
C MET A 211 9.85 5.02 19.58
N SER A 212 9.20 6.09 19.12
CA SER A 212 8.78 7.22 19.98
C SER A 212 7.66 6.84 20.95
N GLU A 213 6.67 6.06 20.52
CA GLU A 213 5.46 5.81 21.30
C GLU A 213 5.58 4.59 22.22
N ILE A 214 6.36 3.59 21.82
CA ILE A 214 6.47 2.29 22.51
C ILE A 214 7.87 2.13 23.10
N CYS A 215 8.92 2.21 22.27
CA CYS A 215 10.26 1.86 22.73
C CYS A 215 10.87 2.86 23.71
N GLU A 216 10.65 4.18 23.55
CA GLU A 216 11.10 5.18 24.53
C GLU A 216 10.39 4.99 25.88
N LYS A 217 9.11 4.58 25.90
CA LYS A 217 8.40 4.24 27.15
C LYS A 217 9.01 3.02 27.83
N LEU A 218 9.30 1.97 27.06
CA LEU A 218 9.98 0.76 27.57
C LEU A 218 11.38 1.06 28.11
N ARG A 219 12.13 1.94 27.45
CA ARG A 219 13.46 2.38 27.91
C ARG A 219 13.40 3.12 29.24
N ASN A 220 12.41 4.01 29.40
CA ASN A 220 12.27 4.87 30.57
C ASN A 220 11.53 4.21 31.75
N ASN A 221 10.93 3.04 31.55
CA ASN A 221 10.31 2.22 32.60
C ASN A 221 11.30 1.24 33.28
N LYS A 222 12.60 1.38 33.01
CA LYS A 222 13.70 0.77 33.78
C LYS A 222 14.23 1.76 34.80
#